data_AF-A0AAN9ZHA6-F1
#
_entry.id   AF-A0AAN9ZHA6-F1
#
_cell.length_a   1.000
_cell.length_b   1.000
_cell.length_c   1.000
_cell.angle_alpha   90.00
_cell.angle_beta   90.00
_cell.angle_gamma   90.00
#
_symmetry.space_group_name_H-M   'P 1'
#
loop_
_entity.id
_entity.type
_entity.pdbx_description
1 polymer ?
#
loop_
_entity_poly.entity_id
_entity_poly.type
_entity_poly.pdbx_seq_one_letter_code
_entity_poly.pdbx_strand_id
1 'polypeptide(L)'
;MQLTEGDYDPLDHRRPDFEADYQRFKKGIAQAETDLRQFMLDSVDAAPNIYEKLRLMARFEKLPLECLCLDHKYSQLLDTYQTELEELRDRYNDERKEPPLARLMTPIAGRVMWVRYFYRLIEQPMDVFKKKAVIHADKARRTIKLYNVLAQVFVHCEMVYHSAWTKCVKQLRTALAQPLLIQNIQRRSVTRKK
;
A
#
# COMPACT_ATOMS: atom_id res chain seq x y z
N MET A 1 27.59 33.91 -4.61
CA MET A 1 28.40 32.67 -4.44
C MET A 1 29.84 33.13 -4.46
N GLN A 2 30.56 33.07 -3.35
CA GLN A 2 31.83 33.81 -3.16
C GLN A 2 32.99 33.36 -4.08
N LEU A 3 32.92 32.17 -4.70
CA LEU A 3 33.97 31.68 -5.59
C LEU A 3 34.01 32.35 -6.97
N THR A 4 32.91 32.97 -7.42
CA THR A 4 32.83 33.64 -8.73
C THR A 4 33.01 35.15 -8.66
N GLU A 5 33.04 35.73 -7.46
CA GLU A 5 33.04 37.18 -7.22
C GLU A 5 34.39 37.69 -6.67
N GLY A 6 35.42 36.84 -6.59
CA GLY A 6 36.72 37.20 -6.01
C GLY A 6 37.64 37.97 -6.98
N ASP A 7 38.33 39.00 -6.48
CA ASP A 7 39.37 39.79 -7.19
C ASP A 7 40.72 39.05 -7.32
N TYR A 8 40.72 37.72 -7.40
CA TYR A 8 41.93 36.92 -7.51
C TYR A 8 41.80 35.84 -8.58
N ASP A 9 42.90 35.57 -9.28
CA ASP A 9 42.96 34.50 -10.27
C ASP A 9 42.98 33.14 -9.55
N PRO A 10 41.97 32.26 -9.74
CA PRO A 10 41.93 30.94 -9.14
C PRO A 10 43.08 30.01 -9.55
N LEU A 11 43.81 30.34 -10.63
CA LEU A 11 44.97 29.57 -11.10
C LEU A 11 46.30 30.09 -10.55
N ASP A 12 46.30 31.23 -9.84
CA ASP A 12 47.52 31.77 -9.22
C ASP A 12 47.84 31.06 -7.90
N HIS A 13 48.62 29.98 -8.01
CA HIS A 13 49.15 29.19 -6.89
C HIS A 13 49.97 29.99 -5.85
N ARG A 14 50.33 31.25 -6.12
CA ARG A 14 51.06 32.10 -5.17
C ARG A 14 50.17 32.74 -4.13
N ARG A 15 48.84 32.76 -4.34
CA ARG A 15 47.87 33.36 -3.41
C ARG A 15 47.12 32.28 -2.61
N PRO A 16 47.13 32.33 -1.26
CA PRO A 16 46.43 31.36 -0.43
C PRO A 16 44.90 31.60 -0.34
N ASP A 17 44.41 32.71 -0.89
CA ASP A 17 43.01 33.17 -0.77
C ASP A 17 42.01 32.15 -1.36
N PHE A 18 42.35 31.56 -2.52
CA PHE A 18 41.51 30.55 -3.19
C PHE A 18 41.32 29.31 -2.33
N GLU A 19 42.37 28.81 -1.69
CA GLU A 19 42.28 27.60 -0.86
C GLU A 19 41.33 27.83 0.33
N ALA A 20 41.40 29.01 0.96
CA ALA A 20 40.51 29.35 2.06
C ALA A 20 39.03 29.38 1.63
N ASP A 21 38.72 30.00 0.49
CA ASP A 21 37.35 30.07 -0.03
C ASP A 21 36.86 28.73 -0.57
N TYR A 22 37.74 27.92 -1.18
CA TYR A 22 37.44 26.56 -1.59
C TYR A 22 37.09 25.66 -0.40
N GLN A 23 37.80 25.78 0.71
CA GLN A 23 37.47 25.07 1.95
C GLN A 23 36.14 25.53 2.55
N ARG A 24 35.80 26.82 2.49
CA ARG A 24 34.47 27.34 2.87
C ARG A 24 33.37 26.76 1.99
N PHE A 25 33.58 26.72 0.68
CA PHE A 25 32.63 26.14 -0.26
C PHE A 25 32.40 24.65 -0.02
N LYS A 26 33.48 23.88 0.19
CA LYS A 26 33.38 22.46 0.58
C LYS A 26 32.56 22.26 1.85
N LYS A 27 32.80 23.08 2.88
CA LYS A 27 31.99 23.06 4.11
C LYS A 27 30.53 23.40 3.83
N GLY A 28 30.27 24.36 2.96
CA GLY A 28 28.91 24.72 2.51
C GLY A 28 28.19 23.58 1.80
N ILE A 29 28.86 22.86 0.89
CA ILE A 29 28.32 21.67 0.23
C ILE A 29 27.99 20.58 1.25
N ALA A 30 28.94 20.26 2.14
CA ALA A 30 28.73 19.23 3.15
C ALA A 30 27.55 19.54 4.09
N GLN A 31 27.38 20.82 4.43
CA GLN A 31 26.22 21.27 5.19
C GLN A 31 24.93 21.11 4.38
N ALA A 32 24.90 21.56 3.12
CA ALA A 32 23.72 21.44 2.26
C ALA A 32 23.32 19.98 2.02
N GLU A 33 24.28 19.06 1.88
CA GLU A 33 24.01 17.62 1.79
C GLU A 33 23.38 17.07 3.07
N THR A 34 23.85 17.55 4.23
CA THR A 34 23.28 17.17 5.53
C THR A 34 21.86 17.70 5.69
N ASP A 35 21.63 18.96 5.33
CA ASP A 35 20.32 19.60 5.39
C ASP A 35 19.33 18.93 4.44
N LEU A 36 19.77 18.55 3.23
CA LEU A 36 18.95 17.83 2.26
C LEU A 36 18.58 16.43 2.77
N ARG A 37 19.53 15.72 3.39
CA ARG A 37 19.26 14.43 4.01
C ARG A 37 18.23 14.58 5.13
N GLN A 38 18.40 15.57 6.01
CA GLN A 38 17.45 15.81 7.10
C GLN A 38 16.05 16.16 6.58
N PHE A 39 15.97 17.05 5.57
CA PHE A 39 14.72 17.39 4.92
C PHE A 39 14.01 16.17 4.33
N MET A 40 14.75 15.24 3.70
CA MET A 40 14.19 13.99 3.20
C MET A 40 13.61 13.13 4.33
N LEU A 41 14.36 12.96 5.43
CA LEU A 41 13.90 12.19 6.59
C LEU A 41 12.62 12.79 7.17
N ASP A 42 12.61 14.09 7.44
CA ASP A 42 11.48 14.80 8.02
C ASP A 42 10.25 14.74 7.11
N SER A 43 10.44 14.91 5.80
CA SER A 43 9.36 14.83 4.80
C SER A 43 8.75 13.44 4.72
N VAL A 44 9.57 12.39 4.77
CA VAL A 44 9.09 11.00 4.74
C VAL A 44 8.42 10.65 6.07
N ASP A 45 8.96 11.08 7.20
CA ASP A 45 8.39 10.75 8.51
C ASP A 45 7.08 11.48 8.79
N ALA A 46 6.90 12.69 8.24
CA ALA A 46 5.64 13.44 8.31
C ALA A 46 4.48 12.81 7.50
N ALA A 47 4.76 11.91 6.56
CA ALA A 47 3.71 11.27 5.78
C ALA A 47 2.90 10.25 6.62
N PRO A 48 1.58 10.18 6.45
CA PRO A 48 0.70 9.47 7.39
C PRO A 48 0.70 7.94 7.24
N ASN A 49 1.01 7.42 6.05
CA ASN A 49 0.94 5.99 5.77
C ASN A 49 2.14 5.54 4.93
N ILE A 50 2.44 4.23 4.96
CA ILE A 50 3.55 3.64 4.24
C ILE A 50 3.49 3.89 2.72
N TYR A 51 2.29 3.95 2.15
CA TYR A 51 2.10 4.17 0.72
C TYR A 51 2.64 5.56 0.29
N GLU A 52 2.25 6.63 0.99
CA GLU A 52 2.74 7.98 0.72
C GLU A 52 4.23 8.11 1.07
N LYS A 53 4.70 7.44 2.12
CA LYS A 53 6.14 7.35 2.45
C LYS A 53 6.94 6.78 1.28
N LEU A 54 6.52 5.64 0.75
CA LEU A 54 7.16 5.00 -0.41
C LEU A 54 7.04 5.84 -1.68
N ARG A 55 5.92 6.56 -1.86
CA ARG A 55 5.72 7.49 -2.98
C ARG A 55 6.69 8.67 -2.92
N LEU A 56 6.96 9.22 -1.73
CA LEU A 56 7.97 10.25 -1.53
C LEU A 56 9.38 9.70 -1.77
N MET A 57 9.69 8.51 -1.25
CA MET A 57 10.98 7.85 -1.51
C MET A 57 11.23 7.67 -3.02
N ALA A 58 10.22 7.25 -3.79
CA ALA A 58 10.33 7.13 -5.24
C ALA A 58 10.61 8.46 -5.96
N ARG A 59 10.30 9.62 -5.33
CA ARG A 59 10.69 10.93 -5.86
C ARG A 59 12.15 11.25 -5.56
N PHE A 60 12.62 10.94 -4.35
CA PHE A 60 14.02 11.13 -3.96
C PHE A 60 14.97 10.22 -4.74
N GLU A 61 14.53 9.02 -5.14
CA GLU A 61 15.32 8.13 -6.02
C GLU A 61 15.65 8.72 -7.39
N LYS A 62 14.88 9.72 -7.86
CA LYS A 62 15.17 10.38 -9.13
C LYS A 62 16.35 11.35 -9.03
N LEU A 63 16.81 11.64 -7.82
CA LEU A 63 17.99 12.46 -7.56
C LEU A 63 19.18 11.51 -7.42
N PRO A 64 20.17 11.55 -8.34
CA PRO A 64 21.36 10.71 -8.26
C PRO A 64 22.35 11.26 -7.22
N LEU A 65 21.91 11.36 -5.97
CA LEU A 65 22.69 11.91 -4.85
C LEU A 65 22.98 10.82 -3.83
N GLU A 66 24.23 10.39 -3.76
CA GLU A 66 24.68 9.33 -2.83
C GLU A 66 24.50 9.74 -1.36
N CYS A 67 24.54 11.04 -1.08
CA CYS A 67 24.36 11.58 0.26
C CYS A 67 22.99 11.26 0.87
N LEU A 68 21.98 10.84 0.09
CA LEU A 68 20.63 10.56 0.60
C LEU A 68 20.51 9.20 1.32
N CYS A 69 21.46 8.27 1.15
CA CYS A 69 21.47 6.96 1.83
C CYS A 69 20.11 6.22 1.80
N LEU A 70 19.43 6.21 0.65
CA LEU A 70 18.03 5.76 0.52
C LEU A 70 17.81 4.31 0.99
N ASP A 71 18.79 3.42 0.80
CA ASP A 71 18.71 2.02 1.21
C ASP A 71 18.52 1.87 2.73
N HIS A 72 19.16 2.74 3.52
CA HIS A 72 18.98 2.75 4.97
C HIS A 72 17.55 3.15 5.35
N LYS A 73 16.98 4.16 4.67
CA LYS A 73 15.60 4.58 4.94
C LYS A 73 14.59 3.51 4.51
N TYR A 74 14.81 2.82 3.39
CA TYR A 74 13.95 1.68 3.00
C TYR A 74 13.95 0.55 4.02
N SER A 75 15.08 0.31 4.70
CA SER A 75 15.11 -0.63 5.82
C SER A 75 14.12 -0.25 6.91
N GLN A 76 14.14 1.02 7.35
CA GLN A 76 13.26 1.50 8.42
C GLN A 76 11.79 1.49 7.98
N LEU A 77 11.52 1.82 6.72
CA LEU A 77 10.18 1.76 6.15
C LEU A 77 9.64 0.33 6.10
N LEU A 78 10.50 -0.68 5.97
CA LEU A 78 10.08 -2.08 6.02
C LEU A 78 9.56 -2.46 7.42
N ASP A 79 10.18 -1.94 8.48
CA ASP A 79 9.72 -2.15 9.85
C ASP A 79 8.36 -1.45 10.08
N THR A 80 8.22 -0.22 9.57
CA THR A 80 6.94 0.50 9.60
C THR A 80 5.85 -0.25 8.83
N TYR A 81 6.18 -0.80 7.66
CA TYR A 81 5.27 -1.62 6.87
C TYR A 81 4.84 -2.89 7.62
N GLN A 82 5.76 -3.52 8.35
CA GLN A 82 5.42 -4.68 9.17
C GLN A 82 4.39 -4.32 10.25
N THR A 83 4.57 -3.20 10.94
CA THR A 83 3.61 -2.72 11.95
C THR A 83 2.25 -2.43 11.31
N GLU A 84 2.21 -1.74 10.17
CA GLU A 84 0.94 -1.48 9.45
C GLU A 84 0.25 -2.78 9.00
N LEU A 85 0.99 -3.82 8.61
CA LEU A 85 0.41 -5.14 8.30
C LEU A 85 -0.21 -5.81 9.52
N GLU A 86 0.43 -5.71 10.69
CA GLU A 86 -0.10 -6.24 11.95
C GLU A 86 -1.38 -5.49 12.34
N GLU A 87 -1.41 -4.17 12.22
CA GLU A 87 -2.61 -3.36 12.45
C GLU A 87 -3.75 -3.69 11.45
N LEU A 88 -3.42 -3.90 10.17
CA LEU A 88 -4.39 -4.29 9.16
C LEU A 88 -4.97 -5.69 9.42
N ARG A 89 -4.14 -6.63 9.90
CA ARG A 89 -4.60 -7.96 10.34
C ARG A 89 -5.61 -7.82 11.47
N ASP A 90 -5.30 -7.02 12.48
CA ASP A 90 -6.13 -6.87 13.67
C ASP A 90 -7.45 -6.19 13.31
N ARG A 91 -7.40 -5.10 12.53
CA ARG A 91 -8.58 -4.43 11.98
C ARG A 91 -9.46 -5.39 11.17
N TYR A 92 -8.86 -6.22 10.32
CA TYR A 92 -9.60 -7.23 9.57
C TYR A 92 -10.31 -8.23 10.51
N ASN A 93 -9.63 -8.71 11.56
CA ASN A 93 -10.22 -9.68 12.48
C ASN A 93 -11.39 -9.10 13.30
N ASP A 94 -11.31 -7.83 13.65
CA ASP A 94 -12.35 -7.12 14.39
C ASP A 94 -13.57 -6.84 13.51
N GLU A 95 -13.33 -6.30 12.30
CA GLU A 95 -14.40 -5.86 11.40
C GLU A 95 -15.01 -6.99 10.56
N ARG A 96 -14.35 -8.13 10.34
CA ARG A 96 -14.83 -9.17 9.39
C ARG A 96 -16.25 -9.66 9.63
N LYS A 97 -16.73 -9.63 10.89
CA LYS A 97 -18.09 -10.06 11.23
C LYS A 97 -19.12 -9.09 10.64
N GLU A 98 -18.88 -7.80 10.80
CA GLU A 98 -19.73 -6.72 10.34
C GLU A 98 -18.88 -5.62 9.70
N PRO A 99 -18.40 -5.84 8.46
CA PRO A 99 -17.51 -4.89 7.83
C PRO A 99 -18.27 -3.60 7.50
N PRO A 100 -17.63 -2.43 7.57
CA PRO A 100 -18.25 -1.18 7.17
C PRO A 100 -18.53 -1.21 5.67
N LEU A 101 -19.80 -1.34 5.30
CA LEU A 101 -20.25 -1.40 3.91
C LEU A 101 -20.73 -0.02 3.43
N ALA A 102 -20.42 0.32 2.18
CA ALA A 102 -20.97 1.52 1.57
C ALA A 102 -22.50 1.41 1.44
N ARG A 103 -23.18 2.55 1.56
CA ARG A 103 -24.64 2.63 1.33
C ARG A 103 -24.96 2.14 -0.08
N LEU A 104 -26.09 1.44 -0.22
CA LEU A 104 -26.57 0.87 -1.49
C LEU A 104 -25.76 -0.33 -2.05
N MET A 105 -24.87 -0.94 -1.26
CA MET A 105 -24.29 -2.23 -1.62
C MET A 105 -25.07 -3.41 -1.03
N THR A 106 -25.15 -4.51 -1.79
CA THR A 106 -25.62 -5.77 -1.23
C THR A 106 -24.60 -6.32 -0.22
N PRO A 107 -25.03 -7.03 0.83
CA PRO A 107 -24.12 -7.52 1.88
C PRO A 107 -22.95 -8.34 1.36
N ILE A 108 -23.17 -9.16 0.32
CA ILE A 108 -22.12 -10.01 -0.25
C ILE A 108 -21.14 -9.18 -1.11
N ALA A 109 -21.65 -8.30 -1.98
CA ALA A 109 -20.80 -7.45 -2.81
C ALA A 109 -19.96 -6.49 -1.96
N GLY A 110 -20.56 -5.93 -0.90
CA GLY A 110 -19.85 -5.08 0.05
C GLY A 110 -18.70 -5.81 0.74
N ARG A 111 -18.92 -7.05 1.23
CA ARG A 111 -17.88 -7.87 1.85
C ARG A 111 -16.73 -8.19 0.89
N VAL A 112 -17.03 -8.53 -0.37
CA VAL A 112 -16.01 -8.75 -1.40
C VAL A 112 -15.19 -7.48 -1.68
N MET A 113 -15.86 -6.33 -1.82
CA MET A 113 -15.20 -5.05 -2.04
C MET A 113 -14.30 -4.65 -0.87
N TRP A 114 -14.75 -4.91 0.35
CA TRP A 114 -13.98 -4.67 1.57
C TRP A 114 -12.72 -5.55 1.61
N VAL A 115 -12.82 -6.86 1.35
CA VAL A 115 -11.64 -7.73 1.29
C VAL A 115 -10.66 -7.33 0.18
N ARG A 116 -11.15 -6.96 -1.01
CA ARG A 116 -10.32 -6.43 -2.11
C ARG A 116 -9.63 -5.11 -1.77
N TYR A 117 -10.23 -4.29 -0.92
CA TYR A 117 -9.61 -3.07 -0.42
C TYR A 117 -8.42 -3.42 0.48
N PHE A 118 -8.59 -4.32 1.44
CA PHE A 118 -7.48 -4.79 2.30
C PHE A 118 -6.35 -5.41 1.48
N TYR A 119 -6.68 -6.24 0.48
CA TYR A 119 -5.68 -6.82 -0.41
C TYR A 119 -4.85 -5.75 -1.15
N ARG A 120 -5.52 -4.74 -1.72
CA ARG A 120 -4.83 -3.64 -2.42
C ARG A 120 -3.93 -2.83 -1.49
N LEU A 121 -4.35 -2.59 -0.25
CA LEU A 121 -3.54 -1.87 0.73
C LEU A 121 -2.22 -2.59 1.05
N ILE A 122 -2.24 -3.92 1.17
CA ILE A 122 -1.02 -4.70 1.44
C ILE A 122 -0.19 -4.94 0.17
N GLU A 123 -0.83 -4.97 -1.00
CA GLU A 123 -0.14 -5.22 -2.27
C GLU A 123 0.70 -4.03 -2.73
N GLN A 124 0.16 -2.80 -2.63
CA GLN A 124 0.83 -1.60 -3.12
C GLN A 124 2.23 -1.38 -2.52
N PRO A 125 2.45 -1.43 -1.20
CA PRO A 125 3.78 -1.28 -0.62
C PRO A 125 4.69 -2.46 -0.98
N MET A 126 4.15 -3.67 -0.99
CA MET A 126 4.91 -4.88 -1.31
C MET A 126 5.48 -4.84 -2.73
N ASP A 127 4.74 -4.32 -3.70
CA ASP A 127 5.22 -4.18 -5.08
C ASP A 127 6.37 -3.19 -5.25
N VAL A 128 6.49 -2.21 -4.34
CA VAL A 128 7.66 -1.34 -4.28
C VAL A 128 8.83 -2.10 -3.67
N PHE A 129 8.63 -2.75 -2.52
CA PHE A 129 9.70 -3.48 -1.81
C PHE A 129 10.28 -4.64 -2.62
N LYS A 130 9.48 -5.34 -3.43
CA LYS A 130 9.95 -6.40 -4.35
C LYS A 130 11.05 -5.93 -5.31
N LYS A 131 11.10 -4.64 -5.64
CA LYS A 131 12.08 -4.05 -6.55
C LYS A 131 13.36 -3.58 -5.84
N LYS A 132 13.42 -3.67 -4.51
CA LYS A 132 14.51 -3.15 -3.69
C LYS A 132 15.29 -4.29 -3.06
N ALA A 133 16.61 -4.11 -2.91
CA ALA A 133 17.50 -5.11 -2.31
C ALA A 133 17.15 -5.44 -0.86
N VAL A 134 16.43 -4.53 -0.17
CA VAL A 134 16.00 -4.67 1.23
C VAL A 134 15.15 -5.94 1.46
N ILE A 135 14.47 -6.45 0.43
CA ILE A 135 13.65 -7.67 0.54
C ILE A 135 14.48 -8.95 0.76
N HIS A 136 15.76 -8.94 0.38
CA HIS A 136 16.66 -10.09 0.58
C HIS A 136 17.28 -10.13 1.97
N ALA A 137 17.15 -9.05 2.75
CA ALA A 137 17.66 -9.01 4.11
C ALA A 137 16.85 -9.93 5.03
N ASP A 138 17.50 -10.54 6.02
CA ASP A 138 16.84 -11.49 6.92
C ASP A 138 15.67 -10.88 7.69
N LYS A 139 15.75 -9.59 8.01
CA LYS A 139 14.66 -8.80 8.61
C LYS A 139 13.36 -8.84 7.79
N ALA A 140 13.46 -8.93 6.46
CA ALA A 140 12.29 -8.92 5.58
C ALA A 140 11.49 -10.22 5.63
N ARG A 141 12.09 -11.33 6.08
CA ARG A 141 11.45 -12.64 6.09
C ARG A 141 10.16 -12.64 6.89
N ARG A 142 10.12 -11.94 8.03
CA ARG A 142 8.92 -11.85 8.88
C ARG A 142 7.80 -11.11 8.15
N THR A 143 8.10 -9.94 7.60
CA THR A 143 7.17 -9.11 6.83
C THR A 143 6.61 -9.86 5.62
N ILE A 144 7.46 -10.56 4.86
CA ILE A 144 7.05 -11.35 3.69
C ILE A 144 6.12 -12.49 4.10
N LYS A 145 6.43 -13.22 5.17
CA LYS A 145 5.56 -14.29 5.68
C LYS A 145 4.19 -13.75 6.08
N LEU A 146 4.15 -12.63 6.82
CA LEU A 146 2.90 -12.01 7.24
C LEU A 146 2.07 -11.57 6.03
N TYR A 147 2.69 -10.89 5.07
CA TYR A 147 2.04 -10.51 3.82
C TYR A 147 1.46 -11.72 3.08
N ASN A 148 2.22 -12.79 2.90
CA ASN A 148 1.77 -13.98 2.17
C ASN A 148 0.56 -14.63 2.84
N VAL A 149 0.57 -14.75 4.18
CA VAL A 149 -0.56 -15.29 4.94
C VAL A 149 -1.79 -14.41 4.76
N LEU A 150 -1.66 -13.08 4.91
CA LEU A 150 -2.77 -12.14 4.74
C LEU A 150 -3.33 -12.15 3.32
N ALA A 151 -2.45 -12.12 2.32
CA ALA A 151 -2.82 -12.20 0.91
C ALA A 151 -3.62 -13.47 0.62
N GLN A 152 -3.15 -14.63 1.12
CA GLN A 152 -3.86 -15.90 0.97
C GLN A 152 -5.24 -15.88 1.65
N VAL A 153 -5.33 -15.33 2.87
CA VAL A 153 -6.59 -15.20 3.60
C VAL A 153 -7.57 -14.34 2.82
N PHE A 154 -7.16 -13.17 2.32
CA PHE A 154 -8.03 -12.27 1.57
C PHE A 154 -8.52 -12.90 0.27
N VAL A 155 -7.64 -13.52 -0.51
CA VAL A 155 -8.03 -14.22 -1.74
C VAL A 155 -9.00 -15.37 -1.44
N HIS A 156 -8.73 -16.15 -0.39
CA HIS A 156 -9.62 -17.23 0.03
C HIS A 156 -11.01 -16.73 0.43
N CYS A 157 -11.08 -15.66 1.23
CA CYS A 157 -12.33 -15.05 1.62
C CYS A 157 -13.15 -14.58 0.42
N GLU A 158 -12.51 -13.91 -0.55
CA GLU A 158 -13.16 -13.50 -1.79
C GLU A 158 -13.74 -14.70 -2.56
N MET A 159 -12.97 -15.78 -2.72
CA MET A 159 -13.43 -17.00 -3.41
C MET A 159 -14.65 -17.63 -2.72
N VAL A 160 -14.66 -17.68 -1.38
CA VAL A 160 -15.78 -18.24 -0.60
C VAL A 160 -17.04 -17.41 -0.82
N TYR A 161 -16.96 -16.08 -0.71
CA TYR A 161 -18.12 -15.20 -0.93
C TYR A 161 -18.63 -15.26 -2.37
N HIS A 162 -17.73 -15.28 -3.35
CA HIS A 162 -18.09 -15.40 -4.76
C HIS A 162 -18.78 -16.74 -5.07
N SER A 163 -18.26 -17.84 -4.53
CA SER A 163 -18.85 -19.18 -4.68
C SER A 163 -20.24 -19.26 -4.05
N ALA A 164 -20.41 -18.73 -2.83
CA ALA A 164 -21.70 -18.68 -2.15
C ALA A 164 -22.73 -17.87 -2.95
N TRP A 165 -22.35 -16.67 -3.41
CA TRP A 165 -23.20 -15.85 -4.25
C TRP A 165 -23.64 -16.56 -5.53
N THR A 166 -22.70 -17.22 -6.22
CA THR A 166 -22.97 -17.96 -7.46
C THR A 166 -23.98 -19.09 -7.22
N LYS A 167 -23.90 -19.79 -6.08
CA LYS A 167 -24.88 -20.84 -5.71
C LYS A 167 -26.26 -20.23 -5.43
N CYS A 168 -26.33 -19.14 -4.67
CA CYS A 168 -27.59 -18.45 -4.39
C CYS A 168 -28.28 -17.96 -5.67
N VAL A 169 -27.54 -17.40 -6.62
CA VAL A 169 -28.08 -16.94 -7.91
C VAL A 169 -28.69 -18.09 -8.71
N LYS A 170 -28.07 -19.27 -8.70
CA LYS A 170 -28.61 -20.47 -9.36
C LYS A 170 -29.94 -20.90 -8.72
N GLN A 171 -30.03 -20.91 -7.38
CA GLN A 171 -31.26 -21.23 -6.66
C GLN A 171 -32.37 -20.20 -6.91
N LEU A 172 -32.03 -18.91 -6.91
CA LEU A 172 -32.96 -17.83 -7.24
C LEU A 172 -33.52 -17.98 -8.65
N ARG A 173 -32.68 -18.33 -9.64
CA ARG A 173 -33.14 -18.59 -11.00
C ARG A 173 -34.15 -19.74 -11.07
N THR A 174 -33.92 -20.82 -10.32
CA THR A 174 -34.89 -21.93 -10.26
C THR A 174 -36.18 -21.53 -9.55
N ALA A 175 -36.10 -20.74 -8.47
CA ALA A 175 -37.27 -20.25 -7.75
C ALA A 175 -38.11 -19.27 -8.60
N LEU A 176 -37.47 -18.36 -9.33
CA LEU A 176 -38.14 -17.42 -10.23
C LEU A 176 -38.79 -18.10 -11.44
N ALA A 177 -38.31 -19.28 -11.83
CA ALA A 177 -38.92 -20.09 -12.88
C ALA A 177 -40.14 -20.88 -12.40
N GLN A 178 -40.46 -20.88 -11.10
CA GLN A 178 -41.64 -21.56 -10.59
C GLN A 178 -42.92 -20.80 -10.95
N PRO A 179 -44.00 -21.51 -11.34
CA PRO A 179 -45.27 -20.87 -11.67
C PRO A 179 -45.87 -20.21 -10.44
N LEU A 180 -46.28 -18.94 -10.57
CA LEU A 180 -46.90 -18.17 -9.48
C LEU A 180 -48.28 -18.71 -9.08
N LEU A 181 -48.97 -19.35 -10.03
CA LEU A 181 -50.29 -19.93 -9.84
C LEU A 181 -50.21 -21.44 -10.02
N ILE A 182 -50.61 -22.17 -8.98
CA ILE A 182 -50.72 -23.63 -8.99
C ILE A 182 -52.22 -23.95 -8.98
N GLN A 183 -52.65 -24.84 -9.89
CA GLN A 183 -54.06 -25.22 -9.94
C GLN A 183 -54.45 -25.98 -8.67
N ASN A 184 -55.45 -25.48 -7.95
CA ASN A 184 -56.01 -26.17 -6.78
C ASN A 184 -56.85 -27.39 -7.23
N ILE A 185 -56.27 -28.59 -7.11
CA ILE A 185 -56.88 -29.86 -7.54
C ILE A 185 -58.11 -30.21 -6.68
N GLN A 186 -58.20 -29.70 -5.44
CA GLN A 186 -59.26 -30.04 -4.49
C GLN A 186 -60.66 -29.51 -4.88
N ARG A 187 -60.76 -28.47 -5.72
CA ARG A 187 -62.05 -27.88 -6.13
C ARG A 187 -62.73 -28.58 -7.30
N ARG A 188 -62.07 -29.53 -7.98
CA ARG A 188 -62.60 -30.18 -9.20
C ARG A 188 -63.53 -31.38 -8.96
N SER A 189 -63.57 -31.94 -7.76
CA SER A 189 -64.43 -33.10 -7.44
C SER A 189 -65.90 -32.75 -7.21
N VAL A 190 -66.27 -31.46 -7.10
CA VAL A 190 -67.63 -31.04 -6.71
C VAL A 190 -68.56 -30.75 -7.91
N THR A 191 -68.05 -30.62 -9.15
CA THR A 191 -68.88 -30.16 -10.30
C THR A 191 -68.93 -31.09 -11.52
N ARG A 192 -68.62 -32.39 -11.37
CA ARG A 192 -68.93 -33.39 -12.42
C ARG A 192 -69.84 -34.49 -11.88
N LYS A 193 -71.12 -34.16 -11.70
CA LYS A 193 -72.23 -35.10 -11.88
C LYS A 193 -73.12 -34.52 -12.98
N LYS A 194 -73.02 -35.10 -14.18
CA LYS A 194 -74.07 -35.08 -15.20
C LYS A 194 -74.73 -36.45 -15.17
#